data_AF-X1JHW7-F1
#
_entry.id   AF-X1JHW7-F1
#
_cell.length_a   1.000
_cell.length_b   1.000
_cell.length_c   1.000
_cell.angle_alpha   90.00
_cell.angle_beta   90.00
_cell.angle_gamma   90.00
#
_symmetry.space_group_name_H-M   'P 1'
#
loop_
_entity.id
_entity.type
_entity.pdbx_description
1 polymer ?
#
loop_
_entity_poly.entity_id
_entity_poly.type
_entity_poly.pdbx_seq_one_letter_code
_entity_poly.pdbx_strand_id
1 'polypeptide(L)'
;MLEDVLRRLLRSAFGGGSDISAANPLPVTSEAAIENGTATGGSDVTLEDNTKDWEVNMWADAILQVEIGGVEYHRTITSNTDDTLTFNALPALVVVSDEDKYSIRRVVSPFNPLSRVIIQSTAEVAGVDILPAALAPINVPCLFRIQVAFDAAGVFSTTVTNGGVPVTTEFNHGVVLVADSLFMKGEFRP
;
A
#
# COMPACT_ATOMS: atom_id res chain seq x y z
N MET A 1 -47.76 14.23 14.38
CA MET A 1 -47.99 14.17 12.91
C MET A 1 -47.00 15.01 12.12
N LEU A 2 -46.94 16.34 12.24
CA LEU A 2 -45.98 17.15 11.46
C LEU A 2 -44.51 16.93 11.90
N GLU A 3 -44.27 16.80 13.21
CA GLU A 3 -42.94 16.49 13.75
C GLU A 3 -42.43 15.10 13.37
N ASP A 4 -43.32 14.11 13.26
CA ASP A 4 -42.96 12.75 12.87
C ASP A 4 -42.55 12.67 11.39
N VAL A 5 -43.20 13.45 10.54
CA VAL A 5 -42.85 13.58 9.12
C VAL A 5 -41.52 14.31 8.95
N LEU A 6 -41.30 15.39 9.73
CA LEU A 6 -40.03 16.13 9.72
C LEU A 6 -38.84 15.25 10.15
N ARG A 7 -39.02 14.44 11.20
CA ARG A 7 -38.01 13.47 11.67
C ARG A 7 -37.76 12.32 10.70
N ARG A 8 -38.72 12.01 9.82
CA ARG A 8 -38.57 10.98 8.78
C ARG A 8 -37.81 11.52 7.57
N LEU A 9 -38.10 12.77 7.17
CA LEU A 9 -37.37 13.47 6.11
C LEU A 9 -35.92 13.79 6.49
N LEU A 10 -35.66 14.17 7.74
CA LEU A 10 -34.29 14.38 8.24
C LEU A 10 -33.47 13.07 8.21
N ARG A 11 -34.07 11.93 8.52
CA ARG A 11 -33.40 10.62 8.44
C ARG A 11 -33.13 10.15 7.01
N SER A 12 -33.98 10.52 6.03
CA SER A 12 -33.70 10.24 4.62
C SER A 12 -32.69 11.20 4.00
N ALA A 13 -32.61 12.44 4.49
CA ALA A 13 -31.67 13.45 4.00
C ALA A 13 -30.24 13.25 4.53
N PHE A 14 -30.09 12.71 5.74
CA PHE A 14 -28.80 12.55 6.42
C PHE A 14 -28.39 11.10 6.66
N GLY A 15 -28.95 10.13 5.93
CA GLY A 15 -28.51 8.74 5.99
C GLY A 15 -28.68 8.13 7.39
N GLY A 16 -29.92 7.81 7.76
CA GLY A 16 -30.22 6.96 8.90
C GLY A 16 -29.72 5.53 8.68
N GLY A 17 -28.43 5.32 8.90
CA GLY A 17 -27.72 4.07 8.75
C GLY A 17 -26.25 4.35 9.00
N SER A 18 -25.86 4.35 10.26
CA SER A 18 -24.47 4.45 10.70
C SER A 18 -23.72 3.16 10.32
N ASP A 19 -23.55 2.93 9.03
CA ASP A 19 -22.47 2.12 8.50
C ASP A 19 -21.41 3.07 7.94
N ILE A 20 -20.74 3.75 8.87
CA ILE A 20 -19.42 4.35 8.63
C ILE A 20 -18.37 3.28 8.29
N SER A 21 -18.72 1.99 8.38
CA SER A 21 -17.88 0.85 7.97
C SER A 21 -17.78 0.68 6.45
N ALA A 22 -18.67 1.30 5.68
CA ALA A 22 -18.64 1.32 4.21
C ALA A 22 -18.07 2.63 3.64
N ALA A 23 -17.65 3.56 4.49
CA ALA A 23 -16.73 4.60 4.05
C ALA A 23 -15.45 3.87 3.68
N ASN A 24 -15.17 3.78 2.36
CA ASN A 24 -13.82 3.50 1.88
C ASN A 24 -12.87 4.28 2.78
N PRO A 25 -12.00 3.61 3.58
CA PRO A 25 -11.20 4.32 4.56
C PRO A 25 -10.48 5.42 3.80
N LEU A 26 -10.74 6.67 4.20
CA LEU A 26 -10.05 7.81 3.59
C LEU A 26 -8.57 7.45 3.60
N PRO A 27 -7.88 7.58 2.46
CA PRO A 27 -6.46 7.27 2.39
C PRO A 27 -5.74 7.97 3.55
N VAL A 28 -5.21 7.21 4.52
CA VAL A 28 -4.46 7.84 5.61
C VAL A 28 -3.08 8.15 5.06
N THR A 29 -2.81 9.43 4.84
CA THR A 29 -1.46 9.89 4.57
C THR A 29 -0.65 9.71 5.85
N SER A 30 0.57 9.18 5.76
CA SER A 30 1.47 9.17 6.93
C SER A 30 1.62 10.59 7.48
N GLU A 31 1.45 10.78 8.79
CA GLU A 31 1.59 12.10 9.43
C GLU A 31 3.02 12.66 9.30
N ALA A 32 4.01 11.78 9.08
CA ALA A 32 5.39 12.15 8.78
C ALA A 32 5.70 12.07 7.27
N ALA A 33 6.49 13.04 6.78
CA ALA A 33 7.15 12.92 5.49
C ALA A 33 8.14 11.75 5.53
N ILE A 34 8.13 10.93 4.49
CA ILE A 34 9.05 9.78 4.37
C ILE A 34 10.33 10.21 3.65
N GLU A 35 10.22 11.22 2.80
CA GLU A 35 11.32 11.81 2.06
C GLU A 35 11.16 13.33 2.02
N ASN A 36 12.28 14.06 2.01
CA ASN A 36 12.29 15.51 1.84
C ASN A 36 13.56 15.96 1.11
N GLY A 37 13.47 17.12 0.49
CA GLY A 37 14.57 17.67 -0.26
C GLY A 37 14.34 19.09 -0.74
N THR A 38 15.22 19.50 -1.63
CA THR A 38 15.21 20.81 -2.27
C THR A 38 15.39 20.56 -3.75
N ALA A 39 14.42 21.00 -4.55
CA ALA A 39 14.47 20.80 -5.98
C ALA A 39 15.71 21.48 -6.58
N THR A 40 16.32 20.83 -7.54
CA THR A 40 17.38 21.39 -8.39
C THR A 40 16.82 21.99 -9.68
N GLY A 41 15.55 21.74 -9.97
CA GLY A 41 14.84 22.26 -11.13
C GLY A 41 13.47 21.58 -11.29
N GLY A 42 12.82 21.84 -12.42
CA GLY A 42 11.54 21.20 -12.75
C GLY A 42 10.70 22.00 -13.73
N SER A 43 9.42 21.68 -13.77
CA SER A 43 8.42 22.32 -14.62
C SER A 43 7.07 22.43 -13.91
N ASP A 44 6.01 22.70 -14.65
CA ASP A 44 4.64 22.62 -14.14
C ASP A 44 4.17 21.16 -13.96
N VAL A 45 4.88 20.18 -14.51
CA VAL A 45 4.54 18.73 -14.44
C VAL A 45 5.66 17.86 -13.86
N THR A 46 6.82 18.44 -13.56
CA THR A 46 7.98 17.72 -13.01
C THR A 46 8.64 18.45 -11.86
N LEU A 47 9.28 17.69 -10.98
CA LEU A 47 10.27 18.16 -10.00
C LEU A 47 11.53 17.33 -10.20
N GLU A 48 12.66 18.01 -10.39
CA GLU A 48 13.97 17.40 -10.55
C GLU A 48 14.80 17.66 -9.28
N ASP A 49 15.39 16.61 -8.73
CA ASP A 49 16.34 16.69 -7.62
C ASP A 49 17.53 15.76 -7.92
N ASN A 50 18.55 16.32 -8.59
CA ASN A 50 19.75 15.60 -9.03
C ASN A 50 20.65 15.18 -7.85
N THR A 51 20.26 15.44 -6.61
CA THR A 51 20.95 14.94 -5.41
C THR A 51 20.41 13.58 -4.95
N LYS A 52 19.35 13.08 -5.59
CA LYS A 52 18.67 11.83 -5.25
C LYS A 52 19.05 10.70 -6.20
N ASP A 53 18.82 9.48 -5.72
CA ASP A 53 19.03 8.23 -6.44
C ASP A 53 17.90 7.26 -6.04
N TRP A 54 16.69 7.58 -6.52
CA TRP A 54 15.48 6.82 -6.25
C TRP A 54 15.39 5.57 -7.14
N GLU A 55 14.68 4.56 -6.65
CA GLU A 55 14.27 3.49 -7.55
C GLU A 55 13.13 3.98 -8.46
N VAL A 56 13.19 3.57 -9.73
CA VAL A 56 12.17 3.92 -10.73
C VAL A 56 10.79 3.52 -10.20
N ASN A 57 9.86 4.48 -10.21
CA ASN A 57 8.47 4.37 -9.75
C ASN A 57 8.26 4.02 -8.26
N MET A 58 9.28 4.10 -7.40
CA MET A 58 9.10 3.84 -5.96
C MET A 58 8.12 4.82 -5.27
N TRP A 59 7.96 6.03 -5.83
CA TRP A 59 7.10 7.10 -5.32
C TRP A 59 5.80 7.26 -6.11
N ALA A 60 5.50 6.38 -7.06
CA ALA A 60 4.21 6.39 -7.73
C ALA A 60 3.04 6.30 -6.71
N ASP A 61 1.98 7.04 -6.96
CA ASP A 61 0.79 7.20 -6.11
C ASP A 61 1.04 7.85 -4.72
N ALA A 62 2.27 8.30 -4.44
CA ALA A 62 2.55 9.12 -3.27
C ALA A 62 2.09 10.58 -3.48
N ILE A 63 1.97 11.33 -2.39
CA ILE A 63 1.66 12.75 -2.40
C ILE A 63 2.95 13.54 -2.27
N LEU A 64 3.25 14.32 -3.32
CA LEU A 64 4.22 15.40 -3.28
C LEU A 64 3.59 16.62 -2.63
N GLN A 65 4.27 17.16 -1.63
CA GLN A 65 4.02 18.47 -1.05
C GLN A 65 5.21 19.35 -1.43
N VAL A 66 5.00 20.38 -2.25
CA VAL A 66 6.05 21.32 -2.68
C VAL A 66 5.67 22.76 -2.30
N GLU A 67 6.62 23.51 -1.73
CA GLU A 67 6.48 24.92 -1.39
C GLU A 67 7.11 25.77 -2.49
N ILE A 68 6.29 26.53 -3.21
CA ILE A 68 6.72 27.41 -4.31
C ILE A 68 6.29 28.83 -3.97
N GLY A 69 7.26 29.73 -3.80
CA GLY A 69 6.98 31.13 -3.46
C GLY A 69 6.18 31.33 -2.16
N GLY A 70 6.36 30.43 -1.18
CA GLY A 70 5.62 30.44 0.09
C GLY A 70 4.20 29.89 0.03
N VAL A 71 3.80 29.29 -1.10
CA VAL A 71 2.52 28.60 -1.27
C VAL A 71 2.76 27.09 -1.38
N GLU A 72 2.01 26.32 -0.61
CA GLU A 72 2.10 24.87 -0.60
C GLU A 72 1.17 24.23 -1.64
N TYR A 73 1.72 23.37 -2.48
CA TYR A 73 0.99 22.61 -3.49
C TYR A 73 1.09 21.12 -3.21
N HIS A 74 -0.06 20.43 -3.24
CA HIS A 74 -0.14 18.98 -3.13
C HIS A 74 -0.43 18.36 -4.48
N ARG A 75 0.36 17.36 -4.87
CA ARG A 75 0.19 16.63 -6.13
C ARG A 75 0.38 15.14 -5.94
N THR A 76 -0.42 14.34 -6.63
CA THR A 76 -0.17 12.90 -6.74
C THR A 76 0.93 12.68 -7.76
N ILE A 77 1.95 11.92 -7.37
CA ILE A 77 3.06 11.51 -8.23
C ILE A 77 2.56 10.39 -9.15
N THR A 78 2.66 10.57 -10.46
CA THR A 78 2.26 9.57 -11.45
C THR A 78 3.37 8.57 -11.76
N SER A 79 4.63 9.02 -11.69
CA SER A 79 5.81 8.20 -11.92
C SER A 79 7.06 8.92 -11.41
N ASN A 80 8.16 8.19 -11.23
CA ASN A 80 9.48 8.79 -10.99
C ASN A 80 10.61 8.00 -11.65
N THR A 81 11.68 8.70 -12.03
CA THR A 81 13.00 8.11 -12.32
C THR A 81 13.85 8.12 -11.05
N ASP A 82 15.17 7.99 -11.21
CA ASP A 82 16.17 8.14 -10.16
C ASP A 82 16.25 9.54 -9.55
N ASP A 83 15.93 10.59 -10.31
CA ASP A 83 16.04 11.98 -9.86
C ASP A 83 14.82 12.87 -10.17
N THR A 84 13.84 12.36 -10.92
CA THR A 84 12.73 13.17 -11.44
C THR A 84 11.39 12.60 -11.00
N LEU A 85 10.56 13.42 -10.35
CA LEU A 85 9.15 13.14 -10.07
C LEU A 85 8.27 13.72 -11.19
N THR A 86 7.34 12.92 -11.70
CA THR A 86 6.29 13.38 -12.64
C THR A 86 4.95 13.41 -11.92
N PHE A 87 4.15 14.46 -12.14
CA PHE A 87 2.84 14.64 -11.50
C PHE A 87 1.88 15.44 -12.38
N ASN A 88 0.61 15.51 -11.94
CA ASN A 88 -0.41 16.32 -12.61
C ASN A 88 -0.09 17.82 -12.54
N ALA A 89 -0.32 18.53 -13.64
CA ALA A 89 0.06 19.93 -13.80
C ALA A 89 -0.27 20.84 -12.59
N LEU A 90 0.69 21.68 -12.25
CA LEU A 90 0.51 22.83 -11.38
C LEU A 90 -0.41 23.86 -12.05
N PRO A 91 -1.01 24.80 -11.30
CA PRO A 91 -1.82 25.86 -11.90
C PRO A 91 -0.98 26.66 -12.90
N ALA A 92 -1.65 27.31 -13.85
CA ALA A 92 -0.98 28.09 -14.88
C ALA A 92 0.03 29.08 -14.27
N LEU A 93 1.22 29.17 -14.88
CA LEU A 93 2.35 30.02 -14.47
C LEU A 93 3.03 29.62 -13.15
N VAL A 94 2.68 28.47 -12.56
CA VAL A 94 3.41 27.90 -11.42
C VAL A 94 4.32 26.80 -11.93
N VAL A 95 5.60 26.94 -11.69
CA VAL A 95 6.63 25.96 -12.07
C VAL A 95 7.50 25.66 -10.86
N VAL A 96 7.94 24.41 -10.73
CA VAL A 96 8.96 24.05 -9.75
C VAL A 96 10.29 24.63 -10.22
N SER A 97 10.96 25.38 -9.36
CA SER A 97 12.26 26.00 -9.61
C SER A 97 13.33 25.37 -8.71
N ASP A 98 14.59 25.77 -8.92
CA ASP A 98 15.64 25.47 -7.95
C ASP A 98 15.31 26.07 -6.58
N GLU A 99 15.78 25.43 -5.53
CA GLU A 99 15.58 25.84 -4.12
C GLU A 99 14.17 25.62 -3.55
N ASP A 100 13.18 25.24 -4.37
CA ASP A 100 11.84 24.90 -3.89
C ASP A 100 11.90 23.66 -2.98
N LYS A 101 11.36 23.81 -1.77
CA LYS A 101 11.37 22.73 -0.77
C LYS A 101 10.23 21.78 -1.04
N TYR A 102 10.51 20.49 -0.88
CA TYR A 102 9.48 19.47 -1.02
C TYR A 102 9.57 18.39 0.05
N SER A 103 8.44 17.72 0.23
CA SER A 103 8.33 16.50 1.02
C SER A 103 7.40 15.52 0.33
N ILE A 104 7.68 14.23 0.48
CA ILE A 104 6.88 13.14 -0.07
C ILE A 104 6.24 12.40 1.10
N ARG A 105 4.92 12.22 0.99
CA ARG A 105 4.11 11.47 1.93
C ARG A 105 3.50 10.31 1.19
N ARG A 106 3.69 9.10 1.70
CA ARG A 106 3.02 7.93 1.12
C ARG A 106 1.57 7.94 1.58
N VAL A 107 0.66 7.77 0.63
CA VAL A 107 -0.69 7.34 0.95
C VAL A 107 -0.58 5.92 1.45
N VAL A 108 -0.59 5.75 2.76
CA VAL A 108 -0.62 4.43 3.36
C VAL A 108 -2.09 4.10 3.49
N SER A 109 -2.68 3.40 2.52
CA SER A 109 -3.93 2.69 2.85
C SER A 109 -3.57 1.73 3.98
N PRO A 110 -4.13 1.91 5.18
CA PRO A 110 -3.68 1.17 6.34
C PRO A 110 -4.01 -0.30 6.07
N PHE A 111 -2.98 -1.11 5.87
CA PHE A 111 -3.07 -2.57 5.71
C PHE A 111 -4.06 -3.06 4.63
N ASN A 112 -4.28 -2.33 3.53
CA ASN A 112 -5.00 -2.93 2.41
C ASN A 112 -4.02 -3.85 1.67
N PRO A 113 -4.15 -5.18 1.76
CA PRO A 113 -3.23 -6.08 1.09
C PRO A 113 -3.28 -5.80 -0.41
N LEU A 114 -2.12 -5.60 -1.05
CA LEU A 114 -1.97 -5.38 -2.50
C LEU A 114 -2.73 -6.44 -3.33
N SER A 115 -2.88 -7.62 -2.74
CA SER A 115 -3.87 -8.60 -3.13
C SER A 115 -4.23 -9.43 -1.90
N ARG A 116 -5.51 -9.48 -1.53
CA ARG A 116 -6.02 -10.54 -0.63
C ARG A 116 -6.19 -11.77 -1.49
N VAL A 117 -5.11 -12.54 -1.59
CA VAL A 117 -5.02 -13.62 -2.57
C VAL A 117 -6.12 -14.65 -2.33
N ILE A 118 -6.31 -15.18 -1.12
CA ILE A 118 -7.29 -16.27 -0.90
C ILE A 118 -7.74 -16.31 0.58
N ILE A 119 -9.05 -16.41 0.83
CA ILE A 119 -9.56 -17.12 2.03
C ILE A 119 -10.03 -18.47 1.52
N GLN A 120 -9.32 -19.55 1.88
CA GLN A 120 -9.85 -20.88 1.68
C GLN A 120 -10.87 -21.10 2.81
N SER A 121 -12.15 -21.10 2.46
CA SER A 121 -13.24 -21.47 3.37
C SER A 121 -13.52 -22.97 3.35
N THR A 122 -12.77 -23.73 2.52
CA THR A 122 -12.84 -25.18 2.40
C THR A 122 -11.47 -25.74 2.77
N ALA A 123 -11.45 -26.82 3.56
CA ALA A 123 -10.21 -27.48 3.93
C ALA A 123 -9.58 -28.15 2.70
N GLU A 124 -8.27 -28.00 2.55
CA GLU A 124 -7.50 -28.67 1.50
C GLU A 124 -6.80 -29.91 2.05
N VAL A 125 -6.53 -30.87 1.17
CA VAL A 125 -5.78 -32.07 1.54
C VAL A 125 -4.29 -31.73 1.66
N ALA A 126 -3.63 -32.32 2.66
CA ALA A 126 -2.19 -32.17 2.84
C ALA A 126 -1.40 -32.59 1.58
N GLY A 127 -0.34 -31.84 1.26
CA GLY A 127 0.54 -32.11 0.12
C GLY A 127 0.06 -31.52 -1.23
N VAL A 128 -1.02 -30.74 -1.21
CA VAL A 128 -1.51 -29.98 -2.38
C VAL A 128 -1.05 -28.52 -2.29
N ASP A 129 -0.81 -27.88 -3.45
CA ASP A 129 -0.58 -26.44 -3.50
C ASP A 129 -1.89 -25.70 -3.18
N ILE A 130 -1.85 -24.87 -2.14
CA ILE A 130 -3.00 -24.07 -1.71
C ILE A 130 -3.22 -22.83 -2.59
N LEU A 131 -2.25 -22.50 -3.45
CA LEU A 131 -2.37 -21.40 -4.38
C LEU A 131 -2.83 -21.92 -5.75
N PRO A 132 -3.85 -21.29 -6.38
CA PRO A 132 -4.27 -21.64 -7.74
C PRO A 132 -3.23 -21.17 -8.78
N ALA A 133 -2.36 -20.24 -8.40
CA ALA A 133 -1.24 -19.74 -9.21
C ALA A 133 -0.16 -19.14 -8.30
N ALA A 134 1.09 -19.15 -8.78
CA ALA A 134 2.21 -18.53 -8.09
C ALA A 134 2.01 -17.02 -7.90
N LEU A 135 2.41 -16.51 -6.73
CA LEU A 135 2.36 -15.08 -6.44
C LEU A 135 3.66 -14.40 -6.87
N ALA A 136 3.54 -13.43 -7.77
CA ALA A 136 4.64 -12.56 -8.18
C ALA A 136 4.58 -11.22 -7.41
N PRO A 137 5.64 -10.82 -6.70
CA PRO A 137 5.75 -9.46 -6.17
C PRO A 137 5.69 -8.45 -7.32
N ILE A 138 4.86 -7.41 -7.16
CA ILE A 138 4.76 -6.33 -8.15
C ILE A 138 5.76 -5.22 -7.82
N ASN A 139 6.04 -5.00 -6.54
CA ASN A 139 7.03 -4.05 -6.04
C ASN A 139 7.85 -4.74 -4.94
N VAL A 140 9.15 -4.48 -4.91
CA VAL A 140 10.06 -4.89 -3.82
C VAL A 140 10.48 -3.66 -3.04
N PRO A 141 10.58 -3.73 -1.69
CA PRO A 141 10.29 -4.88 -0.84
C PRO A 141 8.79 -5.17 -0.72
N CYS A 142 8.42 -6.43 -0.52
CA CYS A 142 7.02 -6.85 -0.31
C CYS A 142 6.85 -7.61 1.01
N LEU A 143 5.68 -7.43 1.62
CA LEU A 143 5.31 -8.09 2.88
C LEU A 143 4.28 -9.18 2.61
N PHE A 144 4.53 -10.37 3.14
CA PHE A 144 3.54 -11.44 3.18
C PHE A 144 3.07 -11.67 4.61
N ARG A 145 1.75 -11.83 4.77
CA ARG A 145 1.12 -12.30 6.01
C ARG A 145 0.36 -13.58 5.70
N ILE A 146 0.64 -14.62 6.47
CA ILE A 146 0.01 -15.93 6.30
C ILE A 146 -0.68 -16.31 7.60
N GLN A 147 -1.92 -16.77 7.51
CA GLN A 147 -2.71 -17.32 8.61
C GLN A 147 -3.30 -18.64 8.14
N VAL A 148 -2.99 -19.75 8.82
CA VAL A 148 -3.46 -21.10 8.45
C VAL A 148 -3.88 -21.84 9.70
N ALA A 149 -5.02 -22.53 9.62
CA ALA A 149 -5.49 -23.47 10.63
C ALA A 149 -5.24 -24.91 10.16
N PHE A 150 -4.83 -25.77 11.09
CA PHE A 150 -4.52 -27.17 10.82
C PHE A 150 -5.44 -28.07 11.65
N ASP A 151 -6.01 -29.10 11.01
CA ASP A 151 -6.77 -30.18 11.67
C ASP A 151 -5.90 -31.42 11.94
N ALA A 152 -4.74 -31.52 11.28
CA ALA A 152 -3.77 -32.59 11.44
C ALA A 152 -2.36 -32.03 11.72
N ALA A 153 -1.55 -32.82 12.41
CA ALA A 153 -0.16 -32.47 12.63
C ALA A 153 0.65 -32.54 11.33
N GLY A 154 1.58 -31.61 11.11
CA GLY A 154 2.33 -31.56 9.85
C GLY A 154 3.39 -30.47 9.75
N VAL A 155 3.99 -30.35 8.58
CA VAL A 155 4.95 -29.29 8.26
C VAL A 155 4.28 -28.28 7.34
N PHE A 156 4.44 -27.00 7.68
CA PHE A 156 3.98 -25.91 6.83
C PHE A 156 5.17 -25.22 6.17
N SER A 157 5.22 -25.30 4.84
CA SER A 157 6.31 -24.79 4.03
C SER A 157 5.80 -23.99 2.85
N THR A 158 6.62 -23.08 2.35
CA THR A 158 6.45 -22.45 1.04
C THR A 158 7.63 -22.77 0.15
N THR A 159 7.43 -22.72 -1.15
CA THR A 159 8.52 -22.69 -2.13
C THR A 159 8.61 -21.29 -2.70
N VAL A 160 9.73 -20.61 -2.46
CA VAL A 160 10.02 -19.30 -3.03
C VAL A 160 10.99 -19.48 -4.18
N THR A 161 10.65 -18.97 -5.36
CA THR A 161 11.58 -18.99 -6.51
C THR A 161 12.30 -17.65 -6.58
N ASN A 162 13.62 -17.65 -6.38
CA ASN A 162 14.47 -16.47 -6.53
C ASN A 162 15.48 -16.67 -7.67
N GLY A 163 15.48 -15.79 -8.67
CA GLY A 163 16.36 -15.92 -9.84
C GLY A 163 16.17 -17.25 -10.61
N GLY A 164 14.95 -17.80 -10.60
CA GLY A 164 14.65 -19.11 -11.22
C GLY A 164 15.01 -20.33 -10.37
N VAL A 165 15.59 -20.14 -9.17
CA VAL A 165 15.95 -21.23 -8.26
C VAL A 165 14.85 -21.38 -7.19
N PRO A 166 14.14 -22.51 -7.13
CA PRO A 166 13.17 -22.78 -6.08
C PRO A 166 13.88 -23.08 -4.75
N VAL A 167 13.44 -22.44 -3.68
CA VAL A 167 13.93 -22.63 -2.31
C VAL A 167 12.74 -22.93 -1.42
N THR A 168 12.71 -24.13 -0.84
CA THR A 168 11.71 -24.49 0.17
C THR A 168 12.10 -23.86 1.49
N THR A 169 11.19 -23.09 2.07
CA THR A 169 11.33 -22.52 3.41
C THR A 169 10.22 -23.07 4.29
N GLU A 170 10.61 -23.68 5.39
CA GLU A 170 9.69 -24.18 6.41
C GLU A 170 9.36 -23.06 7.39
N PHE A 171 8.08 -22.74 7.54
CA PHE A 171 7.66 -21.63 8.38
C PHE A 171 7.75 -21.93 9.87
N ASN A 172 7.69 -23.22 10.21
CA ASN A 172 7.80 -23.80 11.55
C ASN A 172 9.23 -24.24 11.92
N HIS A 173 10.24 -23.88 11.12
CA HIS A 173 11.65 -24.28 11.34
C HIS A 173 11.82 -25.81 11.54
N GLY A 174 11.04 -26.61 10.80
CA GLY A 174 11.09 -28.08 10.87
C GLY A 174 10.38 -28.70 12.07
N VAL A 175 9.76 -27.91 12.94
CA VAL A 175 8.99 -28.42 14.09
C VAL A 175 7.57 -28.76 13.67
N VAL A 176 7.17 -30.03 13.75
CA VAL A 176 5.82 -30.49 13.43
C VAL A 176 4.77 -29.63 14.16
N LEU A 177 3.92 -28.97 13.39
CA LEU A 177 2.76 -28.25 13.91
C LEU A 177 1.80 -29.27 14.52
N VAL A 178 1.15 -28.89 15.61
CA VAL A 178 0.17 -29.73 16.28
C VAL A 178 -1.18 -29.59 15.57
N ALA A 179 -1.98 -30.65 15.60
CA ALA A 179 -3.39 -30.59 15.19
C ALA A 179 -4.16 -29.51 15.98
N ASP A 180 -5.25 -29.01 15.40
CA ASP A 180 -6.12 -27.97 15.96
C ASP A 180 -5.38 -26.67 16.31
N SER A 181 -4.35 -26.33 15.54
CA SER A 181 -3.54 -25.13 15.78
C SER A 181 -3.78 -24.05 14.73
N LEU A 182 -3.65 -22.80 15.17
CA LEU A 182 -3.64 -21.62 14.30
C LEU A 182 -2.22 -21.07 14.24
N PHE A 183 -1.66 -21.01 13.04
CA PHE A 183 -0.32 -20.46 12.81
C PHE A 183 -0.42 -19.11 12.12
N MET A 184 0.36 -18.14 12.61
CA MET A 184 0.51 -16.83 11.98
C MET A 184 1.98 -16.46 11.85
N LYS A 185 2.41 -16.07 10.65
CA LYS A 185 3.76 -15.54 10.40
C LYS A 185 3.71 -14.34 9.48
N GLY A 186 4.46 -13.29 9.85
CA GLY A 186 4.79 -12.17 8.99
C GLY A 186 6.26 -12.29 8.60
N GLU A 187 6.56 -12.23 7.31
CA GLU A 187 7.93 -12.27 6.81
C GLU A 187 8.16 -11.07 5.90
N PHE A 188 9.21 -10.30 6.22
CA PHE A 188 9.68 -9.18 5.41
C PHE A 188 10.77 -9.70 4.48
N ARG A 189 10.57 -9.55 3.17
CA ARG A 189 11.60 -9.83 2.17
C ARG A 189 12.05 -8.51 1.56
N PRO A 190 13.34 -8.14 1.71
CA PRO A 190 13.93 -7.03 0.97
C PRO A 190 13.87 -7.31 -0.53
#